data_AF-A0A8C6U500-F1
#
_entry.id   AF-A0A8C6U500-F1
#
_cell.length_a   1.000
_cell.length_b   1.000
_cell.length_c   1.000
_cell.angle_alpha   90.00
_cell.angle_beta   90.00
_cell.angle_gamma   90.00
#
_symmetry.space_group_name_H-M   'P 1'
#
loop_
_entity.id
_entity.type
_entity.pdbx_description
1 polymer ?
#
loop_
_entity_poly.entity_id
_entity_poly.type
_entity_poly.pdbx_seq_one_letter_code
_entity_poly.pdbx_strand_id
1 'polypeptide(L)'
;MDSNIMEIIEDFMESALVRWIQLFGKMLQKGDSGPLYSEYMEVNTDSQRARDRYLKLTDGIFLNEVMRVIDPNPKVERLYDNGRVDDYMLKVQNFSILNRHIRVFYQENLQQLILMPLPNAAILGQDPLTGTR
;
A
#
# COMPACT_ATOMS: atom_id res chain seq x y z
N MET A 1 -17.98 14.07 -0.06
CA MET A 1 -17.57 12.66 0.08
C MET A 1 -18.63 12.00 0.90
N ASP A 2 -19.13 10.85 0.48
CA ASP A 2 -20.26 10.22 1.16
C ASP A 2 -19.80 9.78 2.56
N SER A 3 -20.47 10.26 3.62
CA SER A 3 -20.09 9.98 5.00
C SER A 3 -19.93 8.47 5.28
N ASN A 4 -20.70 7.64 4.57
CA ASN A 4 -20.63 6.19 4.61
C ASN A 4 -19.27 5.62 4.12
N ILE A 5 -18.67 6.21 3.08
CA ILE A 5 -17.35 5.75 2.57
C ILE A 5 -16.26 6.06 3.59
N MET A 6 -16.34 7.21 4.26
CA MET A 6 -15.36 7.58 5.28
C MET A 6 -15.44 6.67 6.51
N GLU A 7 -16.63 6.30 6.96
CA GLU A 7 -16.82 5.32 8.05
C GLU A 7 -16.21 3.96 7.68
N ILE A 8 -16.45 3.46 6.46
CA ILE A 8 -15.84 2.21 5.96
C ILE A 8 -14.31 2.30 5.93
N ILE A 9 -13.76 3.43 5.51
CA ILE A 9 -12.30 3.65 5.49
C ILE A 9 -11.77 3.64 6.92
N GLU A 10 -12.41 4.35 7.86
CA GLU A 10 -11.99 4.39 9.26
C GLU A 10 -11.98 2.99 9.88
N ASP A 11 -13.06 2.22 9.71
CA ASP A 11 -13.16 0.84 10.19
C ASP A 11 -12.09 -0.07 9.55
N PHE A 12 -11.87 0.06 8.24
CA PHE A 12 -10.82 -0.67 7.54
C PHE A 12 -9.43 -0.34 8.09
N MET A 13 -9.18 0.94 8.36
CA MET A 13 -7.90 1.42 8.88
C MET A 13 -7.61 0.92 10.30
N GLU A 14 -8.64 0.55 11.06
CA GLU A 14 -8.51 -0.07 12.39
C GLU A 14 -8.39 -1.61 12.36
N SER A 15 -8.50 -2.22 11.18
CA SER A 15 -8.36 -3.67 11.03
C SER A 15 -6.97 -4.18 11.42
N ALA A 16 -6.88 -5.42 11.87
CA ALA A 16 -5.64 -6.02 12.36
C ALA A 16 -4.52 -6.02 11.30
N LEU A 17 -4.86 -6.28 10.03
CA LEU A 17 -3.87 -6.30 8.95
C LEU A 17 -3.32 -4.91 8.67
N VAL A 18 -4.17 -3.88 8.70
CA VAL A 18 -3.74 -2.49 8.48
C VAL A 18 -2.88 -2.00 9.65
N ARG A 19 -3.27 -2.30 10.89
CA ARG A 19 -2.44 -1.99 12.06
C ARG A 19 -1.08 -2.70 12.01
N TRP A 20 -1.06 -3.98 11.58
CA TRP A 20 0.19 -4.73 11.40
C TRP A 20 1.09 -4.11 10.33
N ILE A 21 0.54 -3.78 9.17
CA ILE A 21 1.34 -3.25 8.06
C ILE A 21 1.90 -1.85 8.36
N GLN A 22 1.19 -1.04 9.15
CA GLN A 22 1.66 0.27 9.61
C GLN A 22 2.90 0.20 10.50
N LEU A 23 3.17 -0.94 11.17
CA LEU A 23 4.40 -1.12 11.94
C LEU A 23 5.65 -1.03 11.06
N PHE A 24 5.57 -1.49 9.81
CA PHE A 24 6.65 -1.37 8.84
C PHE A 24 6.91 0.08 8.45
N GLY A 25 5.88 0.93 8.39
CA GLY A 25 6.05 2.36 8.11
C GLY A 25 6.96 3.04 9.13
N LYS A 26 6.84 2.69 10.41
CA LYS A 26 7.72 3.19 11.48
C LYS A 26 9.16 2.67 11.35
N MET A 27 9.35 1.48 10.77
CA MET A 27 10.67 0.89 10.55
C MET A 27 11.36 1.47 9.31
N LEU A 28 10.62 1.65 8.21
CA LEU A 28 11.12 2.18 6.94
C LEU A 28 11.48 3.67 7.04
N GLN A 29 10.72 4.46 7.80
CA GLN A 29 11.01 5.88 8.05
C GLN A 29 12.23 6.11 8.96
N LYS A 30 12.72 5.07 9.64
CA LYS A 30 13.82 5.19 10.61
C LYS A 30 15.18 5.49 9.97
N GLY A 31 15.27 5.47 8.63
CA GLY A 31 16.49 5.73 7.87
C GLY A 31 16.57 7.08 7.14
N ASP A 32 15.45 7.82 7.05
CA ASP A 32 15.41 9.07 6.29
C ASP A 32 14.94 10.22 7.20
N SER A 33 15.90 10.83 7.89
CA SER A 33 15.69 12.09 8.62
C SER A 33 15.61 13.26 7.62
N GLY A 34 14.55 13.28 6.82
CA GLY A 34 14.04 14.48 6.14
C GLY A 34 13.16 15.29 7.11
N PRO A 35 13.03 16.61 6.94
CA PRO A 35 12.76 17.50 8.06
C PRO A 35 11.39 17.23 8.69
N LEU A 36 11.40 17.22 10.03
CA LEU A 36 10.29 17.27 11.00
C LEU A 36 9.23 18.38 10.76
N TYR A 37 9.16 18.96 9.57
CA TYR A 37 8.40 20.19 9.28
C TYR A 37 6.92 19.97 8.93
N SER A 38 6.45 18.73 8.71
CA SER A 38 5.03 18.47 8.38
C SER A 38 4.17 18.09 9.58
N GLU A 39 4.76 17.54 10.65
CA GLU A 39 4.01 16.98 11.78
C GLU A 39 3.44 18.05 12.73
N TYR A 40 4.02 19.26 12.75
CA TYR A 40 3.66 20.33 13.69
C TYR A 40 2.62 21.34 13.17
N MET A 41 2.02 21.15 11.99
CA MET A 41 1.06 22.12 11.44
C MET A 41 -0.22 21.52 10.83
N GLU A 42 -0.40 20.20 10.85
CA GLU A 42 -1.59 19.57 10.29
C GLU A 42 -2.66 19.31 11.36
N VAL A 43 -3.63 20.23 11.44
CA VAL A 43 -4.91 20.05 12.14
C VAL A 43 -5.84 19.13 11.34
N ASN A 44 -5.30 18.00 10.88
CA ASN A 44 -6.09 17.01 10.16
C ASN A 44 -7.00 16.28 11.14
N THR A 45 -8.30 16.19 10.80
CA THR A 45 -9.23 15.33 11.53
C THR A 45 -8.76 13.88 11.46
N ASP A 46 -9.14 13.05 12.42
CA ASP A 46 -8.80 11.62 12.41
C ASP A 46 -9.26 10.94 11.11
N SER A 47 -10.41 11.39 10.60
CA SER A 47 -10.97 11.01 9.31
C SER A 47 -10.05 11.33 8.12
N GLN A 48 -9.50 12.55 8.07
CA GLN A 48 -8.57 12.94 7.01
C GLN A 48 -7.28 12.10 7.07
N ARG A 49 -6.75 11.86 8.28
CA ARG A 49 -5.57 11.01 8.47
C ARG A 49 -5.84 9.56 8.06
N ALA A 50 -7.03 9.03 8.35
CA ALA A 50 -7.42 7.69 7.94
C ALA A 50 -7.45 7.58 6.40
N ARG A 51 -8.05 8.57 5.74
CA ARG A 51 -8.06 8.70 4.28
C ARG A 51 -6.67 8.78 3.67
N ASP A 52 -5.78 9.62 4.19
CA ASP A 52 -4.44 9.79 3.62
C ASP A 52 -3.61 8.50 3.77
N ARG A 53 -3.73 7.81 4.91
CA ARG A 53 -3.13 6.49 5.10
C ARG A 53 -3.73 5.44 4.17
N TYR A 54 -5.05 5.46 3.95
CA TYR A 54 -5.73 4.57 3.01
C TYR A 54 -5.21 4.78 1.58
N LEU A 55 -5.10 6.03 1.14
CA LEU A 55 -4.57 6.37 -0.18
C LEU A 55 -3.13 5.87 -0.38
N LYS A 56 -2.29 6.00 0.65
CA LYS A 56 -0.92 5.44 0.65
C LYS A 56 -0.88 3.90 0.56
N LEU A 57 -1.89 3.19 1.05
CA LEU A 57 -1.98 1.74 0.85
C LEU A 57 -2.38 1.38 -0.58
N THR A 58 -3.24 2.20 -1.18
CA THR A 58 -3.86 1.95 -2.49
C THR A 58 -3.01 2.40 -3.69
N ASP A 59 -1.89 3.09 -3.47
CA ASP A 59 -0.93 3.40 -4.54
C ASP A 59 -0.02 2.21 -4.90
N GLY A 60 0.00 1.18 -4.05
CA GLY A 60 0.80 -0.03 -4.19
C GLY A 60 2.28 0.13 -3.85
N ILE A 61 2.80 1.34 -3.65
CA ILE A 61 4.22 1.61 -3.37
C ILE A 61 4.58 1.07 -1.99
N PHE A 62 3.84 1.50 -0.96
CA PHE A 62 4.14 1.12 0.42
C PHE A 62 4.08 -0.40 0.62
N LEU A 63 3.12 -1.08 0.00
CA LEU A 63 3.01 -2.54 0.09
C LEU A 63 4.20 -3.26 -0.54
N ASN A 64 4.75 -2.72 -1.63
CA ASN A 64 5.97 -3.24 -2.23
C ASN A 64 7.20 -3.02 -1.34
N GLU A 65 7.30 -1.88 -0.66
CA GLU A 65 8.37 -1.64 0.32
C GLU A 65 8.31 -2.65 1.46
N VAL A 66 7.10 -2.92 1.98
CA VAL A 66 6.88 -3.96 3.00
C VAL A 66 7.33 -5.33 2.48
N MET A 67 6.97 -5.68 1.24
CA MET A 67 7.39 -6.96 0.66
C MET A 67 8.91 -7.07 0.53
N ARG A 68 9.63 -5.97 0.25
CA ARG A 68 11.10 -5.94 0.22
C ARG A 68 11.74 -6.10 1.60
N VAL A 69 11.05 -5.71 2.67
CA VAL A 69 11.49 -6.01 4.06
C VAL A 69 11.31 -7.50 4.36
N ILE A 70 10.22 -8.10 3.90
CA ILE A 70 9.92 -9.53 4.10
C ILE A 70 10.87 -10.41 3.29
N ASP A 71 11.09 -10.08 2.01
CA ASP A 71 11.97 -10.80 1.09
C ASP A 71 12.91 -9.82 0.37
N PRO A 72 14.16 -9.65 0.86
CA PRO A 72 15.10 -8.70 0.31
C PRO A 72 15.74 -9.14 -1.02
N ASN A 73 15.29 -10.27 -1.60
CA ASN A 73 15.89 -10.85 -2.80
C ASN A 73 15.71 -9.93 -4.04
N PRO A 74 16.79 -9.44 -4.67
CA PRO A 74 16.72 -8.46 -5.76
C PRO A 74 16.18 -9.00 -7.09
N LYS A 75 15.72 -10.26 -7.15
CA LYS A 75 15.16 -10.88 -8.36
C LYS A 75 13.90 -10.17 -8.89
N VAL A 76 13.26 -9.33 -8.08
CA VAL A 76 12.02 -8.63 -8.45
C VAL A 76 12.32 -7.15 -8.79
N GLU A 77 11.75 -6.70 -9.91
CA GLU A 77 11.97 -5.39 -10.55
C GLU A 77 11.92 -4.19 -9.58
N ARG A 78 12.65 -3.11 -9.91
CA ARG A 78 12.65 -1.84 -9.15
C ARG A 78 11.27 -1.18 -9.22
N LEU A 79 10.85 -0.52 -8.13
CA LEU A 79 9.62 0.26 -8.13
C LEU A 79 9.74 1.46 -9.07
N TYR A 80 8.66 1.78 -9.77
CA TYR A 80 8.54 3.00 -10.55
C TYR A 80 7.83 4.03 -9.68
N ASP A 81 8.55 5.04 -9.20
CA ASP A 81 7.96 6.24 -8.63
C ASP A 81 8.13 7.36 -9.66
N ASN A 82 7.04 7.72 -10.33
CA ASN A 82 7.04 8.77 -11.35
C ASN A 82 6.58 10.13 -10.78
N GLY A 83 6.46 10.29 -9.45
CA GLY A 83 6.06 11.54 -8.80
C GLY A 83 4.63 12.00 -9.12
N ARG A 84 3.84 11.18 -9.84
CA ARG A 84 2.43 11.44 -10.17
C ARG A 84 1.55 10.51 -9.32
N VAL A 85 1.02 11.08 -8.25
CA VAL A 85 0.31 10.40 -7.14
C VAL A 85 -1.00 9.70 -7.56
N ASP A 86 -1.43 9.80 -8.82
CA ASP A 86 -2.76 9.31 -9.23
C ASP A 86 -2.85 8.74 -10.66
N ASP A 87 -1.77 8.16 -11.15
CA ASP A 87 -1.81 7.48 -12.45
C ASP A 87 -2.31 6.03 -12.29
N TYR A 88 -3.51 5.74 -12.80
CA TYR A 88 -4.11 4.40 -12.87
C TYR A 88 -3.10 3.36 -13.39
N MET A 89 -2.36 3.68 -14.47
CA MET A 89 -1.38 2.75 -15.04
C MET A 89 -0.24 2.45 -14.06
N LEU A 90 0.21 3.45 -13.30
CA LEU A 90 1.27 3.29 -12.31
C LEU A 90 0.82 2.41 -11.14
N LYS A 91 -0.39 2.64 -10.62
CA LYS A 91 -0.98 1.80 -9.57
C LYS A 91 -1.09 0.34 -10.03
N VAL A 92 -1.60 0.11 -11.25
CA VAL A 92 -1.67 -1.25 -11.85
C VAL A 92 -0.28 -1.89 -11.94
N GLN A 93 0.74 -1.14 -12.36
CA GLN A 93 2.12 -1.64 -12.41
C GLN A 93 2.64 -2.00 -11.02
N ASN A 94 2.46 -1.12 -10.03
CA ASN A 94 2.90 -1.36 -8.65
C ASN A 94 2.25 -2.63 -8.07
N PHE A 95 0.94 -2.81 -8.24
CA PHE A 95 0.27 -4.03 -7.78
C PHE A 95 0.68 -5.28 -8.58
N SER A 96 1.00 -5.14 -9.86
CA SER A 96 1.50 -6.25 -10.68
C SER A 96 2.88 -6.72 -10.22
N ILE A 97 3.77 -5.78 -9.88
CA ILE A 97 5.08 -6.08 -9.29
C ILE A 97 4.91 -6.80 -7.95
N LEU A 98 4.03 -6.28 -7.08
CA LEU A 98 3.75 -6.89 -5.78
C LEU A 98 3.25 -8.32 -5.93
N ASN A 99 2.28 -8.55 -6.81
CA ASN A 99 1.74 -9.88 -7.09
C ASN A 99 2.81 -10.86 -7.58
N ARG A 100 3.72 -10.40 -8.45
CA ARG A 100 4.83 -11.22 -8.92
C ARG A 100 5.79 -11.55 -7.79
N HIS A 101 6.12 -10.58 -6.94
CA HIS A 101 7.01 -10.80 -5.78
C HIS A 101 6.39 -11.81 -4.80
N ILE A 102 5.13 -11.63 -4.42
CA ILE A 102 4.41 -12.58 -3.57
C ILE A 102 4.44 -13.98 -4.19
N ARG A 103 4.12 -14.11 -5.48
CA ARG A 103 4.13 -15.42 -6.17
C ARG A 103 5.49 -16.10 -6.08
N VAL A 104 6.55 -15.39 -6.43
CA VAL A 104 7.92 -15.92 -6.41
C VAL A 104 8.32 -16.32 -4.99
N PHE A 105 8.04 -15.48 -4.00
CA PHE A 105 8.35 -15.78 -2.60
C PHE A 105 7.67 -17.06 -2.10
N TYR A 106 6.36 -17.22 -2.37
CA TYR A 106 5.65 -18.44 -1.99
C TYR A 106 6.19 -19.69 -2.72
N GLN A 107 6.45 -19.59 -4.02
CA GLN A 107 6.83 -20.75 -4.82
C GLN A 107 8.30 -21.14 -4.68
N GLU A 108 9.22 -20.17 -4.72
CA GLU A 108 10.66 -20.43 -4.68
C GLU A 108 11.22 -20.50 -3.26
N ASN A 109 10.79 -19.60 -2.36
CA ASN A 109 11.37 -19.53 -1.02
C ASN A 109 10.62 -20.44 -0.04
N LEU A 110 9.28 -20.40 -0.04
CA LEU A 110 8.46 -21.20 0.88
C LEU A 110 8.13 -22.60 0.34
N GLN A 111 8.32 -22.86 -0.95
CA GLN A 111 7.90 -24.09 -1.63
C GLN A 111 6.40 -24.40 -1.45
N GLN A 112 5.56 -23.36 -1.49
CA GLN A 112 4.11 -23.43 -1.30
C GLN A 112 3.36 -23.00 -2.55
N LEU A 113 2.27 -23.72 -2.85
CA LEU A 113 1.37 -23.40 -3.97
C LEU A 113 0.26 -22.43 -3.51
N ILE A 114 0.10 -21.33 -4.22
CA ILE A 114 -1.04 -20.42 -4.03
C ILE A 114 -2.24 -20.99 -4.81
N LEU A 115 -3.25 -21.49 -4.10
CA LEU A 115 -4.46 -22.08 -4.69
C LEU A 115 -5.51 -21.03 -5.09
N MET A 116 -5.42 -19.83 -4.52
CA MET A 116 -6.34 -18.73 -4.80
C MET A 116 -5.75 -17.80 -5.87
N PRO A 117 -6.58 -17.19 -6.74
CA PRO A 117 -6.09 -16.16 -7.64
C PRO A 117 -5.55 -14.97 -6.82
N LEU A 118 -4.41 -14.44 -7.24
CA LEU A 118 -3.90 -13.19 -6.67
C LEU A 118 -4.84 -12.03 -7.01
N PRO A 119 -4.85 -10.96 -6.19
CA PRO A 119 -5.69 -9.79 -6.42
C PRO A 119 -5.52 -9.21 -7.83
N ASN A 120 -6.62 -8.78 -8.45
CA ASN A 120 -6.57 -8.20 -9.79
C ASN A 120 -6.02 -6.76 -9.73
N ALA A 121 -4.81 -6.57 -10.26
CA ALA A 121 -4.15 -5.27 -10.27
C ALA A 121 -4.94 -4.18 -11.02
N ALA A 122 -5.70 -4.54 -12.06
CA ALA A 122 -6.55 -3.58 -12.79
C ALA A 122 -7.72 -3.07 -11.94
N ILE A 123 -8.25 -3.89 -11.04
CA ILE A 123 -9.30 -3.46 -10.10
C ILE A 123 -8.68 -2.60 -9.01
N LEU A 124 -7.54 -3.02 -8.44
CA LEU A 124 -6.84 -2.29 -7.39
C LEU A 124 -6.29 -0.93 -7.85
N GLY A 125 -5.96 -0.80 -9.15
CA GLY A 125 -5.45 0.45 -9.70
C GLY A 125 -6.51 1.54 -9.88
N GLN A 126 -7.79 1.19 -9.86
CA GLN A 126 -8.89 2.17 -9.97
C GLN A 126 -8.85 3.16 -8.80
N ASP A 127 -9.56 4.28 -8.95
CA ASP A 127 -9.68 5.23 -7.85
C ASP A 127 -10.38 4.55 -6.66
N PRO A 128 -9.67 4.41 -5.52
CA PRO A 128 -10.14 3.63 -4.38
C PRO A 128 -11.32 4.31 -3.66
N LEU A 129 -11.67 5.54 -4.03
CA LEU A 129 -12.74 6.33 -3.41
C LEU A 129 -14.01 6.39 -4.25
N THR A 130 -13.96 5.93 -5.49
CA THR A 130 -15.12 5.91 -6.40
C THR A 130 -15.65 4.49 -6.66
N GLY A 131 -14.99 3.46 -6.15
CA GLY A 131 -15.24 2.04 -6.45
C GLY A 131 -16.46 1.35 -5.81
N THR A 132 -17.35 2.05 -5.09
CA THR A 132 -18.58 1.45 -4.54
C THR A 132 -19.79 1.67 -5.46
N ARG A 133 -19.79 1.03 -6.64
CA ARG A 133 -21.00 0.88 -7.46
C ARG A 133 -21.24 -0.56 -7.85
#